data_AF-A0A516P0P5-F1
#
_entry.id   AF-A0A516P0P5-F1
#
_cell.length_a   1.000
_cell.length_b   1.000
_cell.length_c   1.000
_cell.angle_alpha   90.00
_cell.angle_beta   90.00
_cell.angle_gamma   90.00
#
_symmetry.space_group_name_H-M   'P 1'
#
loop_
_entity.id
_entity.type
_entity.pdbx_description
1 polymer ?
#
loop_
_entity_poly.entity_id
_entity_poly.type
_entity_poly.pdbx_seq_one_letter_code
_entity_poly.pdbx_strand_id
1 'polypeptide(L)'
;MKKIIISTLLTILFWACSNKTKYSYSVTVTAPKEYPVEVHEGWLMDDQKKFICAMPKAGVANTGWLYDGKQAGQGGSKIPYHLNLTYVAYAEKKFYTVDADLPVDKILEEFNKGFDVQGRKKVDGENPVVHDTYDTLALLPVV
;
A
#
# COMPACT_ATOMS: atom_id res chain seq x y z
N MET A 1 13.58 -50.60 11.21
CA MET A 1 14.08 -49.21 11.08
C MET A 1 13.45 -48.41 9.92
N LYS A 2 12.22 -48.72 9.46
CA LYS A 2 11.54 -47.97 8.38
C LYS A 2 10.42 -47.02 8.85
N LYS A 3 9.97 -47.14 10.11
CA LYS A 3 8.86 -46.32 10.66
C LYS A 3 9.30 -44.97 11.22
N ILE A 4 10.58 -44.81 11.57
CA ILE A 4 11.12 -43.57 12.14
C ILE A 4 11.28 -42.48 11.05
N ILE A 5 11.64 -42.87 9.82
CA ILE A 5 11.91 -41.92 8.71
C ILE A 5 10.62 -41.23 8.23
N ILE A 6 9.47 -41.89 8.29
CA ILE A 6 8.18 -41.33 7.86
C ILE A 6 7.67 -40.25 8.84
N SER A 7 7.94 -40.42 10.14
CA SER A 7 7.50 -39.46 11.17
C SER A 7 8.22 -38.13 11.10
N THR A 8 9.52 -38.11 10.74
CA THR A 8 10.32 -36.88 10.64
C THR A 8 10.05 -36.11 9.34
N LEU A 9 9.63 -36.79 8.27
CA LEU A 9 9.28 -36.11 7.01
C LEU A 9 7.94 -35.37 7.11
N LEU A 10 7.02 -35.85 7.95
CA LEU A 10 5.71 -35.24 8.16
C LEU A 10 5.80 -33.94 8.99
N THR A 11 6.74 -33.84 9.94
CA THR A 11 6.95 -32.61 10.74
C THR A 11 7.61 -31.47 9.95
N ILE A 12 8.44 -31.79 8.96
CA ILE A 12 9.05 -30.79 8.05
C ILE A 12 7.99 -30.15 7.13
N LEU A 13 6.95 -30.91 6.76
CA LEU A 13 5.83 -30.39 5.95
C LEU A 13 4.90 -29.43 6.72
N PHE A 14 4.84 -29.54 8.06
CA PHE A 14 4.02 -28.62 8.88
C PHE A 14 4.64 -27.23 9.07
N TRP A 15 5.97 -27.08 8.93
CA TRP A 15 6.64 -25.78 9.02
C TRP A 15 6.70 -25.03 7.67
N ALA A 16 6.42 -25.72 6.56
CA ALA A 16 6.39 -25.12 5.22
C ALA A 16 5.12 -24.29 4.95
N CYS A 17 4.11 -24.35 5.82
CA CYS A 17 2.97 -23.44 5.78
C CYS A 17 3.34 -22.13 6.49
N SER A 18 4.29 -21.40 5.92
CA SER A 18 4.46 -19.99 6.25
C SER A 18 3.20 -19.28 5.72
N ASN A 19 2.26 -18.98 6.61
CA ASN A 19 1.13 -18.10 6.33
C ASN A 19 1.69 -16.74 5.92
N LYS A 20 2.02 -16.57 4.64
CA LYS A 20 2.37 -15.26 4.09
C LYS A 20 1.13 -14.40 4.20
N THR A 21 1.12 -13.45 5.12
CA THR A 21 0.07 -12.44 5.24
C THR A 21 -0.10 -11.79 3.87
N LYS A 22 -1.28 -11.98 3.26
CA LYS A 22 -1.65 -11.30 2.03
C LYS A 22 -2.28 -9.98 2.43
N TYR A 23 -1.62 -8.88 2.12
CA TYR A 23 -2.18 -7.54 2.31
C TYR A 23 -3.06 -7.23 1.11
N SER A 24 -4.27 -6.74 1.29
CA SER A 24 -5.09 -6.28 0.16
C SER A 24 -5.17 -4.77 0.26
N TYR A 25 -4.49 -4.06 -0.65
CA TYR A 25 -4.57 -2.60 -0.69
C TYR A 25 -4.78 -2.08 -2.10
N SER A 26 -5.40 -0.91 -2.20
CA SER A 26 -5.47 -0.08 -3.40
C SER A 26 -4.34 0.95 -3.41
N VAL A 27 -4.03 1.54 -4.57
CA VAL A 27 -3.03 2.62 -4.66
C VAL A 27 -3.71 3.90 -5.12
N THR A 28 -3.48 4.96 -4.37
CA THR A 28 -4.00 6.29 -4.65
C THR A 28 -2.88 7.31 -4.72
N VAL A 29 -3.17 8.43 -5.37
CA VAL A 29 -2.29 9.60 -5.43
C VAL A 29 -3.06 10.79 -4.89
N THR A 30 -2.46 11.48 -3.93
CA THR A 30 -3.02 12.68 -3.31
C THR A 30 -2.05 13.84 -3.44
N ALA A 31 -2.58 15.05 -3.45
CA ALA A 31 -1.80 16.28 -3.53
C ALA A 31 -2.59 17.45 -2.90
N PRO A 32 -1.89 18.51 -2.44
CA PRO A 32 -2.54 19.73 -2.00
C PRO A 32 -3.45 20.30 -3.09
N LYS A 33 -4.53 20.96 -2.68
CA LYS A 33 -5.51 21.52 -3.63
C LYS A 33 -4.89 22.61 -4.52
N GLU A 34 -3.96 23.36 -3.95
CA GLU A 34 -3.24 24.47 -4.57
C GLU A 34 -2.06 23.99 -5.44
N TYR A 35 -1.64 22.74 -5.29
CA TYR A 35 -0.52 22.13 -6.03
C TYR A 35 -0.97 20.83 -6.71
N PRO A 36 -1.87 20.91 -7.71
CA PRO A 36 -2.39 19.74 -8.38
C PRO A 36 -1.29 19.01 -9.15
N VAL A 37 -1.35 17.68 -9.11
CA VAL A 37 -0.47 16.78 -9.85
C VAL A 37 -1.29 15.76 -10.63
N GLU A 38 -0.72 15.18 -11.69
CA GLU A 38 -1.33 14.08 -12.43
C GLU A 38 -0.28 13.02 -12.73
N VAL A 39 -0.63 11.75 -12.47
CA VAL A 39 0.23 10.61 -12.81
C VAL A 39 0.38 10.55 -14.34
N HIS A 40 1.61 10.45 -14.81
CA HIS A 40 1.90 10.11 -16.19
C HIS A 40 1.99 8.59 -16.34
N GLU A 41 2.84 7.95 -15.53
CA GLU A 41 3.01 6.50 -15.43
C GLU A 41 3.69 6.14 -14.11
N GLY A 42 3.57 4.88 -13.69
CA GLY A 42 4.34 4.36 -12.58
C GLY A 42 4.06 2.89 -12.31
N TRP A 43 4.82 2.29 -11.42
CA TRP A 43 4.62 0.92 -10.95
C TRP A 43 5.26 0.69 -9.59
N LEU A 44 4.75 -0.34 -8.90
CA LEU A 44 5.33 -0.87 -7.68
C LEU A 44 5.96 -2.23 -7.95
N MET A 45 7.10 -2.51 -7.32
CA MET A 45 7.77 -3.80 -7.36
C MET A 45 8.06 -4.34 -5.96
N ASP A 46 8.17 -5.67 -5.86
CA ASP A 46 8.65 -6.33 -4.65
C ASP A 46 10.19 -6.30 -4.55
N ASP A 47 10.71 -6.87 -3.47
CA ASP A 47 12.13 -6.99 -3.14
C ASP A 47 12.94 -7.77 -4.19
N GLN A 48 12.27 -8.61 -4.97
CA GLN A 48 12.84 -9.36 -6.09
C GLN A 48 12.68 -8.63 -7.44
N LYS A 49 12.31 -7.33 -7.40
CA LYS A 49 12.00 -6.49 -8.57
C LYS A 49 10.89 -7.11 -9.44
N LYS A 50 10.00 -7.91 -8.86
CA LYS A 50 8.81 -8.41 -9.57
C LYS A 50 7.72 -7.37 -9.49
N PHE A 51 7.07 -7.16 -10.61
CA PHE A 51 5.94 -6.26 -10.74
C PHE A 51 4.81 -6.63 -9.77
N ILE A 52 4.29 -5.63 -9.05
CA ILE A 52 3.12 -5.75 -8.18
C ILE A 52 1.90 -5.16 -8.90
N CYS A 53 1.96 -3.88 -9.26
CA CYS A 53 0.89 -3.19 -9.95
C CYS A 53 1.40 -1.99 -10.73
N ALA A 54 0.64 -1.58 -11.74
CA ALA A 54 0.87 -0.37 -12.51
C ALA A 54 0.02 0.77 -11.95
N MET A 55 0.51 1.98 -12.17
CA MET A 55 -0.17 3.22 -11.90
C MET A 55 -0.34 4.02 -13.19
N PRO A 56 -1.40 3.75 -13.98
CA PRO A 56 -1.68 4.55 -15.16
C PRO A 56 -2.10 5.97 -14.79
N LYS A 57 -2.19 6.81 -15.82
CA LYS A 57 -2.81 8.15 -15.72
C LYS A 57 -4.17 8.07 -15.03
N ALA A 58 -4.29 8.78 -13.91
CA ALA A 58 -5.40 8.67 -12.96
C ALA A 58 -6.27 9.94 -12.86
N GLY A 59 -6.05 10.91 -13.74
CA GLY A 59 -6.63 12.24 -13.63
C GLY A 59 -5.85 13.14 -12.67
N VAL A 60 -6.30 14.39 -12.55
CA VAL A 60 -5.70 15.39 -11.66
C VAL A 60 -6.03 15.07 -10.20
N ALA A 61 -4.99 14.85 -9.39
CA ALA A 61 -5.05 14.76 -7.94
C ALA A 61 -4.92 16.15 -7.33
N ASN A 62 -5.96 16.57 -6.59
CA ASN A 62 -6.05 17.88 -5.92
C ASN A 62 -7.04 17.85 -4.74
N THR A 63 -7.23 16.66 -4.16
CA THR A 63 -8.22 16.43 -3.10
C THR A 63 -7.80 17.05 -1.76
N GLY A 64 -6.51 17.35 -1.57
CA GLY A 64 -5.96 17.74 -0.27
C GLY A 64 -5.64 16.52 0.60
N TRP A 65 -4.98 16.78 1.74
CA TRP A 65 -4.32 15.75 2.56
C TRP A 65 -5.27 14.88 3.39
N LEU A 66 -6.51 15.31 3.59
CA LEU A 66 -7.49 14.63 4.44
C LEU A 66 -8.29 13.54 3.73
N TYR A 67 -7.97 13.27 2.45
CA TYR A 67 -8.70 12.32 1.62
C TYR A 67 -7.74 11.35 0.95
N ASP A 68 -8.25 10.14 0.70
CA ASP A 68 -7.48 9.04 0.11
C ASP A 68 -6.88 9.39 -1.26
N GLY A 69 -7.39 10.40 -1.95
CA GLY A 69 -6.86 10.86 -3.22
C GLY A 69 -7.56 10.25 -4.43
N LYS A 70 -6.88 10.31 -5.58
CA LYS A 70 -7.35 9.69 -6.82
C LYS A 70 -6.82 8.28 -6.92
N GLN A 71 -7.70 7.33 -7.25
CA GLN A 71 -7.30 5.94 -7.49
C GLN A 71 -6.36 5.88 -8.69
N ALA A 72 -5.12 5.50 -8.44
CA ALA A 72 -4.05 5.51 -9.42
C ALA A 72 -3.59 4.10 -9.82
N GLY A 73 -3.85 3.08 -8.99
CA GLY A 73 -3.55 1.69 -9.33
C GLY A 73 -4.50 0.72 -8.62
N GLN A 74 -4.55 -0.52 -9.10
CA GLN A 74 -5.34 -1.58 -8.44
C GLN A 74 -4.70 -2.10 -7.15
N GLY A 75 -3.46 -1.69 -6.87
CA GLY A 75 -2.66 -2.16 -5.74
C GLY A 75 -2.33 -3.66 -5.84
N GLY A 76 -2.02 -4.31 -4.72
CA GLY A 76 -1.47 -5.66 -4.77
C GLY A 76 -1.54 -6.43 -3.46
N SER A 77 -1.08 -7.69 -3.54
CA SER A 77 -1.13 -8.64 -2.41
C SER A 77 0.13 -8.66 -1.52
N LYS A 78 1.12 -7.83 -1.87
CA LYS A 78 2.48 -7.82 -1.30
C LYS A 78 2.87 -6.41 -0.90
N ILE A 79 3.64 -6.26 0.18
CA ILE A 79 4.23 -4.97 0.55
C ILE A 79 5.20 -4.53 -0.56
N PRO A 80 5.07 -3.31 -1.10
CA PRO A 80 5.95 -2.83 -2.14
C PRO A 80 7.31 -2.44 -1.57
N TYR A 81 8.36 -2.83 -2.29
CA TYR A 81 9.74 -2.50 -1.95
C TYR A 81 10.27 -1.32 -2.77
N HIS A 82 9.79 -1.15 -4.00
CA HIS A 82 10.31 -0.12 -4.90
C HIS A 82 9.19 0.60 -5.64
N LEU A 83 9.34 1.91 -5.77
CA LEU A 83 8.45 2.82 -6.45
C LEU A 83 9.15 3.42 -7.67
N ASN A 84 8.54 3.28 -8.84
CA ASN A 84 8.80 4.17 -9.96
C ASN A 84 7.52 4.96 -10.27
N LEU A 85 7.61 6.28 -10.28
CA LEU A 85 6.47 7.16 -10.54
C LEU A 85 6.93 8.40 -11.30
N THR A 86 6.37 8.60 -12.48
CA THR A 86 6.46 9.85 -13.22
C THR A 86 5.13 10.58 -13.17
N TYR A 87 5.16 11.85 -12.79
CA TYR A 87 3.98 12.69 -12.69
C TYR A 87 4.27 14.10 -13.19
N VAL A 88 3.23 14.82 -13.59
CA VAL A 88 3.31 16.25 -13.91
C VAL A 88 2.83 17.07 -12.72
N ALA A 89 3.61 18.07 -12.33
CA ALA A 89 3.21 19.10 -11.40
C ALA A 89 2.74 20.33 -12.17
N TYR A 90 1.46 20.68 -12.06
CA TYR A 90 0.89 21.78 -12.85
C TYR A 90 1.33 23.16 -12.37
N ALA A 91 1.63 23.32 -11.08
CA ALA A 91 2.12 24.57 -10.52
C ALA A 91 3.45 24.99 -11.17
N GLU A 92 4.33 24.02 -11.42
CA GLU A 92 5.66 24.27 -11.99
C GLU A 92 5.77 23.98 -13.48
N LYS A 93 4.76 23.33 -14.07
CA LYS A 93 4.71 22.90 -15.47
C LYS A 93 5.88 21.97 -15.83
N LYS A 94 6.21 21.04 -14.92
CA LYS A 94 7.32 20.10 -15.06
C LYS A 94 6.88 18.68 -14.76
N PHE A 95 7.60 17.74 -15.38
CA PHE A 95 7.54 16.33 -15.02
C PHE A 95 8.60 16.04 -13.97
N TYR A 96 8.21 15.22 -13.00
CA TYR A 96 9.06 14.68 -11.96
C TYR A 96 9.03 13.16 -12.02
N THR A 97 10.17 12.54 -11.74
CA THR A 97 10.28 11.09 -11.62
C THR A 97 10.85 10.76 -10.25
N VAL A 98 10.15 9.88 -9.54
CA VAL A 98 10.62 9.24 -8.33
C VAL A 98 10.94 7.80 -8.70
N ASP A 99 12.20 7.42 -8.52
CA ASP A 99 12.69 6.04 -8.67
C ASP A 99 13.46 5.73 -7.38
N ALA A 100 12.82 5.01 -6.46
CA ALA A 100 13.33 4.84 -5.11
C ALA A 100 12.82 3.56 -4.44
N ASP A 101 13.67 2.98 -3.59
CA ASP A 101 13.25 1.95 -2.65
C ASP A 101 12.44 2.58 -1.50
N LEU A 102 11.40 1.88 -1.08
CA LEU A 102 10.47 2.29 -0.03
C LEU A 102 10.92 1.76 1.33
N PRO A 103 10.57 2.44 2.44
CA PRO A 103 10.88 1.99 3.79
C PRO A 103 9.97 0.82 4.20
N VAL A 104 10.24 -0.37 3.67
CA VAL A 104 9.40 -1.58 3.83
C VAL A 104 9.08 -1.90 5.27
N ASP A 105 10.06 -1.85 6.17
CA ASP A 105 9.87 -2.17 7.58
C ASP A 105 8.81 -1.27 8.21
N LYS A 106 8.82 0.02 7.87
CA LYS A 106 7.84 1.00 8.37
C LYS A 106 6.46 0.77 7.78
N ILE A 107 6.37 0.47 6.48
CA ILE A 107 5.08 0.16 5.84
C ILE A 107 4.48 -1.09 6.49
N LEU A 108 5.29 -2.12 6.69
CA LEU A 108 4.87 -3.37 7.31
C LEU A 108 4.46 -3.17 8.78
N GLU A 109 5.21 -2.37 9.54
CA GLU A 109 4.86 -2.01 10.91
C GLU A 109 3.48 -1.35 10.98
N GLU A 110 3.24 -0.31 10.18
CA GLU A 110 1.95 0.41 10.18
C GLU A 110 0.80 -0.47 9.68
N PHE A 111 1.01 -1.29 8.64
CA PHE A 111 -0.01 -2.23 8.14
C PHE A 111 -0.40 -3.26 9.19
N ASN A 112 0.55 -3.77 9.98
CA ASN A 112 0.26 -4.71 11.06
C ASN A 112 -0.34 -4.03 12.29
N LYS A 113 0.05 -2.79 12.57
CA LYS A 113 -0.43 -2.01 13.70
C LYS A 113 -1.88 -1.56 13.52
N GLY A 114 -2.28 -1.22 12.30
CA GLY A 114 -3.60 -0.64 12.03
C GLY A 114 -3.80 0.72 12.71
N PHE A 115 -5.06 1.12 12.87
CA PHE A 115 -5.43 2.39 13.49
C PHE A 115 -6.82 2.30 14.14
N ASP A 116 -7.04 3.17 15.12
CA ASP A 116 -8.33 3.25 15.82
C ASP A 116 -9.14 4.43 15.29
N VAL A 117 -10.42 4.18 14.97
CA VAL A 117 -11.37 5.21 14.53
C VAL A 117 -12.64 5.21 15.35
N GLN A 118 -13.31 6.35 15.37
CA GLN A 118 -14.63 6.43 15.97
C GLN A 118 -15.67 5.73 15.07
N GLY A 119 -16.32 4.71 15.61
CA GLY A 119 -17.34 3.94 14.93
C GLY A 119 -18.55 4.81 14.56
N ARG A 120 -19.17 4.53 13.41
CA ARG A 120 -20.33 5.30 12.92
C ARG A 120 -21.65 4.94 13.64
N LYS A 121 -21.70 3.78 14.30
CA LYS A 121 -22.90 3.29 14.99
C LYS A 121 -22.75 3.49 16.49
N LYS A 122 -23.75 4.14 17.09
CA LYS A 122 -23.78 4.32 18.54
C LYS A 122 -24.05 3.00 19.27
N VAL A 123 -23.31 2.78 20.34
CA VAL A 123 -23.57 1.74 21.35
C VAL A 123 -23.72 2.49 22.68
N ASP A 124 -24.84 2.30 23.37
CA ASP A 124 -25.15 2.99 24.63
C ASP A 124 -25.09 4.53 24.57
N GLY A 125 -25.41 5.11 23.42
CA GLY A 125 -25.44 6.56 23.20
C GLY A 125 -24.12 7.17 22.72
N GLU A 126 -23.02 6.40 22.75
CA GLU A 126 -21.69 6.83 22.35
C GLU A 126 -21.22 6.12 21.08
N ASN A 127 -20.34 6.76 20.32
CA ASN A 127 -19.67 6.11 19.20
C ASN A 127 -18.43 5.37 19.74
N PRO A 128 -18.41 4.03 19.73
CA PRO A 128 -17.28 3.28 20.26
C PRO A 128 -16.04 3.50 19.40
N VAL A 129 -14.86 3.39 20.01
CA VAL A 129 -13.61 3.29 19.27
C VAL A 129 -13.51 1.89 18.68
N VAL A 130 -13.30 1.79 17.37
CA VAL A 130 -13.14 0.53 16.65
C VAL A 130 -11.77 0.49 16.00
N HIS A 131 -11.14 -0.67 16.07
CA HIS A 131 -9.86 -0.93 15.41
C HIS A 131 -10.08 -1.27 13.94
N ASP A 132 -9.27 -0.69 13.06
CA ASP A 132 -9.31 -0.89 11.61
C ASP A 132 -7.90 -1.06 11.05
N THR A 133 -7.81 -1.52 9.79
CA THR A 133 -6.55 -1.81 9.10
C THR A 133 -6.44 -1.03 7.80
N TYR A 134 -5.21 -0.79 7.35
CA TYR A 134 -4.98 -0.08 6.09
C TYR A 134 -5.34 -0.96 4.89
N ASP A 135 -6.16 -0.43 4.00
CA ASP A 135 -6.54 -1.02 2.71
C ASP A 135 -6.12 -0.15 1.51
N THR A 136 -5.34 0.90 1.75
CA THR A 136 -4.95 1.88 0.74
C THR A 136 -3.53 2.38 1.02
N LEU A 137 -2.72 2.44 -0.04
CA LEU A 137 -1.40 3.06 -0.04
C LEU A 137 -1.48 4.36 -0.84
N ALA A 138 -1.48 5.49 -0.12
CA ALA A 138 -1.53 6.81 -0.71
C ALA A 138 -0.12 7.35 -0.98
N LEU A 139 0.18 7.62 -2.24
CA LEU A 139 1.40 8.28 -2.66
C LEU A 139 1.18 9.80 -2.66
N LEU A 140 2.12 10.52 -2.02
CA LEU A 140 2.14 11.97 -1.95
C LEU A 140 3.36 12.50 -2.72
N PRO A 141 3.21 12.84 -4.01
CA PRO A 141 4.25 13.51 -4.76
C PRO A 141 4.34 14.96 -4.25
N VAL A 142 5.50 15.34 -3.71
CA VAL A 142 5.79 16.70 -3.30
C VAL A 142 6.47 17.44 -4.46
N VAL A 143 5.92 18.62 -4.75
CA VAL A 143 6.52 19.66 -5.62
C VAL A 143 7.70 20.34 -4.92
#